data_AF-A0A6N8J446-F1
#
_entry.id   AF-A0A6N8J446-F1
#
_cell.length_a   1.000
_cell.length_b   1.000
_cell.length_c   1.000
_cell.angle_alpha   90.00
_cell.angle_beta   90.00
_cell.angle_gamma   90.00
#
_symmetry.space_group_name_H-M   'P 1'
#
loop_
_entity.id
_entity.type
_entity.pdbx_description
1 polymer ?
#
loop_
_entity_poly.entity_id
_entity_poly.type
_entity_poly.pdbx_seq_one_letter_code
_entity_poly.pdbx_strand_id
1 'polypeptide(L)'
;MSAIKIMKAGQFVNDKHVTMLRDNYKENRWKANSERLGKMDSLSVWYSLEELKQYIETAETAGADGIRVYFGVYPSSFPENILLEDRQTIVFVATQQKTSQTGKTENKDLYVSTPKGAEIIAFNYGLPCPPACGPDVKSTPKLAQKETINI
;
A
#
# COMPACT_ATOMS: atom_id res chain seq x y z
N MET A 1 13.43 17.37 -23.31
CA MET A 1 12.72 16.63 -22.25
C MET A 1 11.24 16.85 -22.45
N SER A 2 10.49 15.82 -22.81
CA SER A 2 9.04 15.93 -23.03
C SER A 2 8.37 16.18 -21.69
N ALA A 3 7.57 17.25 -21.59
CA ALA A 3 6.78 17.53 -20.40
C ALA A 3 5.84 16.34 -20.15
N ILE A 4 6.01 15.65 -19.02
CA ILE A 4 5.12 14.58 -18.61
C ILE A 4 3.75 15.20 -18.42
N LYS A 5 2.83 14.94 -19.35
CA LYS A 5 1.45 15.37 -19.27
C LYS A 5 0.76 14.58 -18.16
N ILE A 6 0.83 15.07 -16.92
CA ILE A 6 0.06 14.51 -15.81
C ILE A 6 -1.41 14.75 -16.13
N MET A 7 -2.19 13.69 -16.39
CA MET A 7 -3.62 13.82 -16.62
C MET A 7 -4.44 13.30 -15.43
N LYS A 8 -5.34 14.21 -15.01
CA LYS A 8 -6.64 14.10 -14.32
C LYS A 8 -6.77 14.12 -12.78
N ALA A 9 -5.77 13.84 -11.95
CA ALA A 9 -5.97 13.99 -10.48
C ALA A 9 -4.72 14.29 -9.64
N GLY A 10 -3.52 13.87 -10.04
CA GLY A 10 -2.28 14.06 -9.29
C GLY A 10 -1.46 15.29 -9.71
N GLN A 11 -0.52 15.70 -8.85
CA GLN A 11 0.50 16.71 -9.17
C GLN A 11 1.79 16.45 -8.38
N PHE A 12 2.93 16.88 -8.91
CA PHE A 12 4.17 16.95 -8.13
C PHE A 12 4.05 18.05 -7.06
N VAL A 13 4.51 17.75 -5.85
CA VAL A 13 4.45 18.66 -4.69
C VAL A 13 5.86 18.90 -4.12
N ASN A 14 6.03 19.99 -3.39
CA ASN A 14 7.31 20.34 -2.76
C ASN A 14 7.45 19.80 -1.32
N ASP A 15 8.64 19.94 -0.77
CA ASP A 15 9.03 19.56 0.58
C ASP A 15 8.16 20.20 1.67
N LYS A 16 7.79 21.49 1.52
CA LYS A 16 6.90 22.18 2.45
C LYS A 16 5.53 21.51 2.54
N HIS A 17 4.96 21.13 1.40
CA HIS A 17 3.68 20.43 1.35
C HIS A 17 3.77 19.05 2.01
N VAL A 18 4.82 18.29 1.69
CA VAL A 18 5.06 16.97 2.29
C VAL A 18 5.22 17.05 3.81
N THR A 19 6.00 18.02 4.30
CA THR A 19 6.24 18.22 5.74
C THR A 19 4.94 18.55 6.46
N MET A 20 4.17 19.51 5.94
CA MET A 20 2.87 19.89 6.50
C MET A 20 1.90 18.69 6.59
N LEU A 21 1.79 17.86 5.56
CA LEU A 21 0.92 16.68 5.59
C LEU A 21 1.39 15.64 6.62
N ARG A 22 2.71 15.39 6.72
CA ARG A 22 3.28 14.43 7.67
C ARG A 22 3.06 14.87 9.11
N ASP A 23 3.28 16.15 9.40
CA ASP A 23 3.11 16.68 10.76
C ASP A 23 1.62 16.72 11.14
N ASN A 24 0.75 17.14 10.23
CA ASN A 24 -0.70 17.07 10.46
C ASN A 24 -1.16 15.64 10.72
N TYR A 25 -0.64 14.65 9.97
CA TYR A 25 -0.99 13.25 10.21
C TYR A 25 -0.51 12.77 11.59
N LYS A 26 0.71 13.14 11.99
CA LYS A 26 1.25 12.81 13.31
C LYS A 26 0.36 13.34 14.43
N GLU A 27 0.02 14.62 14.37
CA GLU A 27 -0.74 15.32 15.40
C GLU A 27 -2.19 14.85 15.47
N ASN A 28 -2.86 14.70 14.33
CA ASN A 28 -4.31 14.49 14.30
C ASN A 28 -4.73 13.01 14.26
N ARG A 29 -3.81 12.07 14.01
CA ARG A 29 -4.15 10.64 13.86
C ARG A 29 -3.16 9.72 14.56
N TRP A 30 -1.88 9.83 14.23
CA TRP A 30 -0.89 8.86 14.67
C TRP A 30 -0.69 8.82 16.19
N LYS A 31 -0.65 9.99 16.87
CA LYS A 31 -0.47 10.04 18.33
C LYS A 31 -1.58 9.28 19.06
N ALA A 32 -2.83 9.65 18.80
CA ALA A 32 -4.00 9.00 19.40
C ALA A 32 -4.08 7.50 19.05
N ASN A 33 -3.75 7.11 17.81
CA ASN A 33 -3.65 5.70 17.43
C ASN A 33 -2.59 4.96 18.25
N SER A 34 -1.39 5.53 18.36
CA SER A 34 -0.27 4.91 19.06
C SER A 34 -0.56 4.74 20.56
N GLU A 35 -1.16 5.75 21.18
CA GLU A 35 -1.61 5.68 22.58
C GLU A 35 -2.65 4.58 22.77
N ARG A 36 -3.67 4.52 21.91
CA ARG A 36 -4.71 3.49 21.94
C ARG A 36 -4.16 2.08 21.74
N LEU A 37 -3.16 1.93 20.87
CA LEU A 37 -2.51 0.65 20.59
C LEU A 37 -1.52 0.22 21.69
N GLY A 38 -1.13 1.13 22.59
CA GLY A 38 -0.06 0.88 23.58
C GLY A 38 1.33 0.71 22.96
N LYS A 39 1.48 0.99 21.67
CA LYS A 39 2.72 0.90 20.89
C LYS A 39 2.66 1.92 19.75
N MET A 40 3.82 2.39 19.29
CA MET A 40 3.89 3.29 18.12
C MET A 40 3.12 2.66 16.95
N ASP A 41 2.20 3.36 16.32
CA ASP A 41 1.57 2.94 15.06
C ASP A 41 2.56 3.15 13.88
N SER A 42 2.28 2.62 12.69
CA SER A 42 3.09 2.94 11.49
C SER A 42 2.87 4.41 11.08
N LEU A 43 3.88 5.13 10.62
CA LEU A 43 3.75 6.50 10.07
C LEU A 43 3.85 6.56 8.56
N SER A 44 4.53 5.58 7.98
CA SER A 44 4.81 5.49 6.55
C SER A 44 5.05 4.05 6.17
N VAL A 45 4.92 3.74 4.89
CA VAL A 45 5.31 2.46 4.32
C VAL A 45 6.25 2.77 3.16
N TRP A 46 7.46 2.21 3.21
CA TRP A 46 8.42 2.32 2.11
C TRP A 46 8.29 1.12 1.17
N TYR A 47 8.44 1.38 -0.13
CA TYR A 47 8.53 0.36 -1.16
C TYR A 47 9.71 0.67 -2.04
N SER A 48 10.38 -0.36 -2.57
CA SER A 48 11.37 -0.11 -3.60
C SER A 48 10.70 0.36 -4.88
N LEU A 49 11.43 1.13 -5.68
CA LEU A 49 10.95 1.53 -7.01
C LEU A 49 10.77 0.31 -7.93
N GLU A 50 11.57 -0.73 -7.76
CA GLU A 50 11.51 -1.96 -8.55
C GLU A 50 10.21 -2.72 -8.31
N GLU A 51 9.88 -2.98 -7.05
CA GLU A 51 8.62 -3.64 -6.67
C GLU A 51 7.40 -2.85 -7.14
N LEU A 52 7.40 -1.52 -6.99
CA LEU A 52 6.31 -0.69 -7.47
C LEU A 52 6.18 -0.71 -9.00
N LYS A 53 7.30 -0.72 -9.74
CA LYS A 53 7.27 -0.86 -11.20
C LYS A 53 6.69 -2.21 -11.61
N GLN A 54 7.11 -3.29 -10.96
CA GLN A 54 6.59 -4.62 -11.26
C GLN A 54 5.08 -4.72 -10.98
N TYR A 55 4.60 -4.13 -9.89
CA TYR A 55 3.17 -4.04 -9.61
C TYR A 55 2.42 -3.24 -10.67
N ILE A 56 2.93 -2.08 -11.08
CA ILE A 56 2.33 -1.23 -12.11
C ILE A 56 2.26 -1.99 -13.44
N GLU A 57 3.35 -2.63 -13.87
CA GLU A 57 3.39 -3.42 -15.10
C GLU A 57 2.37 -4.58 -15.08
N THR A 58 2.26 -5.26 -13.93
CA THR A 58 1.26 -6.31 -13.72
C THR A 58 -0.17 -5.77 -13.85
N ALA A 59 -0.44 -4.62 -13.25
CA ALA A 59 -1.76 -3.97 -13.31
C ALA A 59 -2.11 -3.49 -14.74
N GLU A 60 -1.17 -2.87 -15.44
CA GLU A 60 -1.33 -2.42 -16.82
C GLU A 60 -1.61 -3.59 -17.76
N THR A 61 -0.86 -4.69 -17.61
CA THR A 61 -1.04 -5.92 -18.42
C THR A 61 -2.45 -6.50 -18.25
N ALA A 62 -3.06 -6.34 -17.08
CA ALA A 62 -4.43 -6.77 -16.81
C ALA A 62 -5.50 -5.75 -17.22
N GLY A 63 -5.11 -4.60 -17.79
CA GLY A 63 -6.02 -3.57 -18.29
C GLY A 63 -6.44 -2.52 -17.25
N ALA A 64 -5.65 -2.33 -16.18
CA ALA A 64 -5.86 -1.23 -15.25
C ALA A 64 -5.54 0.12 -15.89
N ASP A 65 -6.26 1.17 -15.48
CA ASP A 65 -6.02 2.57 -15.88
C ASP A 65 -5.81 3.51 -14.68
N GLY A 66 -5.77 2.95 -13.47
CA GLY A 66 -5.54 3.68 -12.25
C GLY A 66 -5.17 2.77 -11.10
N ILE A 67 -4.73 3.39 -10.00
CA ILE A 67 -4.46 2.71 -8.74
C ILE A 67 -5.20 3.47 -7.64
N ARG A 68 -5.98 2.74 -6.83
CA ARG A 68 -6.51 3.25 -5.57
C ARG A 68 -5.60 2.82 -4.44
N VAL A 69 -5.31 3.75 -3.52
CA VAL A 69 -4.56 3.46 -2.29
C VAL A 69 -5.54 3.50 -1.13
N TYR A 70 -5.75 2.36 -0.48
CA TYR A 70 -6.56 2.27 0.73
C TYR A 70 -5.67 2.43 1.96
N PHE A 71 -6.18 3.12 2.98
CA PHE A 71 -5.64 3.01 4.34
C PHE A 71 -6.20 1.75 4.97
N GLY A 72 -5.33 0.87 5.48
CA GLY A 72 -5.69 -0.39 6.11
C GLY A 72 -5.10 -0.54 7.50
N VAL A 73 -5.51 -1.60 8.19
CA VAL A 73 -4.97 -2.01 9.49
C VAL A 73 -4.81 -3.53 9.44
N TYR A 74 -3.65 -4.05 9.86
CA TYR A 74 -3.45 -5.49 9.96
C TYR A 74 -4.30 -6.07 11.10
N PRO A 75 -4.70 -7.34 11.03
CA PRO A 75 -5.48 -7.96 12.10
C PRO A 75 -4.70 -8.00 13.43
N SER A 76 -5.43 -8.11 14.54
CA SER A 76 -4.84 -8.24 15.88
C SER A 76 -4.11 -9.57 16.10
N SER A 77 -4.31 -10.54 15.22
CA SER A 77 -3.50 -11.75 15.12
C SER A 77 -3.01 -11.87 13.68
N PHE A 78 -1.71 -11.68 13.49
CA PHE A 78 -1.10 -11.64 12.16
C PHE A 78 0.14 -12.53 12.10
N PRO A 79 -0.05 -13.85 11.88
CA PRO A 79 1.02 -14.84 12.01
C PRO A 79 2.17 -14.62 11.02
N GLU A 80 1.91 -13.98 9.89
CA GLU A 80 2.93 -13.63 8.89
C GLU A 80 3.96 -12.65 9.44
N ASN A 81 3.53 -11.72 10.30
CA ASN A 81 4.42 -10.77 10.95
C ASN A 81 3.78 -10.12 12.20
N ILE A 82 4.09 -10.68 13.37
CA ILE A 82 3.61 -10.18 14.67
C ILE A 82 3.94 -8.69 14.92
N LEU A 83 5.02 -8.17 14.32
CA LEU A 83 5.38 -6.76 14.49
C LEU A 83 4.37 -5.83 13.83
N LEU A 84 3.52 -6.32 12.93
CA LEU A 84 2.54 -5.54 12.18
C LEU A 84 1.13 -5.57 12.78
N GLU A 85 0.86 -6.43 13.76
CA GLU A 85 -0.47 -6.57 14.38
C GLU A 85 -1.03 -5.22 14.83
N ASP A 86 -2.29 -4.96 14.48
CA ASP A 86 -3.04 -3.73 14.73
C ASP A 86 -2.43 -2.44 14.15
N ARG A 87 -1.28 -2.51 13.48
CA ARG A 87 -0.67 -1.33 12.86
C ARG A 87 -1.38 -0.99 11.58
N GLN A 88 -1.47 0.31 11.33
CA GLN A 88 -1.94 0.77 10.03
C GLN A 88 -0.94 0.44 8.92
N THR A 89 -1.48 0.38 7.70
CA THR A 89 -0.76 0.10 6.46
C THR A 89 -1.47 0.76 5.30
N ILE A 90 -0.95 0.60 4.08
CA ILE A 90 -1.63 0.97 2.85
C ILE A 90 -1.74 -0.22 1.90
N VAL A 91 -2.82 -0.28 1.12
CA VAL A 91 -3.00 -1.31 0.10
C VAL A 91 -3.21 -0.61 -1.24
N PHE A 92 -2.36 -0.92 -2.21
CA PHE A 92 -2.55 -0.52 -3.59
C PHE A 92 -3.49 -1.51 -4.26
N VAL A 93 -4.49 -1.00 -4.98
CA VAL A 93 -5.45 -1.81 -5.73
C VAL A 93 -5.56 -1.24 -7.14
N ALA A 94 -5.34 -2.09 -8.14
CA ALA A 94 -5.49 -1.71 -9.53
C ALA A 94 -6.98 -1.44 -9.83
N THR A 95 -7.25 -0.40 -10.61
CA THR A 95 -8.62 -0.03 -10.98
C THR A 95 -8.76 0.12 -12.48
N GLN A 96 -9.98 -0.04 -12.97
CA GLN A 96 -10.37 0.25 -14.35
C GLN A 96 -11.62 1.14 -14.36
N GLN A 97 -11.61 2.19 -15.19
CA GLN A 97 -12.78 3.01 -15.46
C GLN A 97 -13.84 2.20 -16.18
N LYS A 98 -15.05 2.19 -15.60
CA LYS A 98 -16.23 1.62 -16.24
C LYS A 98 -17.30 2.68 -16.34
N THR A 99 -17.80 2.89 -17.55
CA THR A 99 -18.99 3.71 -17.79
C THR A 99 -20.21 2.82 -17.62
N SER A 100 -21.05 3.16 -16.64
CA SER A 100 -22.34 2.50 -16.42
C SER A 100 -23.34 2.84 -17.53
N GLN A 101 -24.43 2.07 -17.62
CA GLN A 101 -25.52 2.33 -18.56
C GLN A 101 -26.16 3.72 -18.39
N THR A 102 -26.02 4.34 -17.20
CA THR A 102 -26.50 5.70 -16.90
C THR A 102 -25.49 6.79 -17.30
N GLY A 103 -24.36 6.44 -17.92
CA GLY A 103 -23.30 7.37 -18.33
C GLY A 103 -22.34 7.78 -17.22
N LYS A 104 -22.53 7.30 -15.98
CA LYS A 104 -21.60 7.57 -14.88
C LYS A 104 -20.33 6.73 -15.03
N THR A 105 -19.18 7.40 -15.10
CA THR A 105 -17.85 6.76 -15.04
C THR A 105 -17.45 6.54 -13.59
N GLU A 106 -17.04 5.31 -13.26
CA GLU A 106 -16.51 4.94 -11.94
C GLU A 106 -15.17 4.22 -12.10
N ASN A 107 -14.20 4.51 -11.25
CA ASN A 107 -12.99 3.70 -11.13
C ASN A 107 -13.36 2.46 -10.29
N LYS A 108 -13.42 1.27 -10.89
CA LYS A 108 -13.76 0.03 -10.18
C LYS A 108 -12.51 -0.81 -9.94
N ASP A 109 -12.46 -1.50 -8.81
CA ASP A 109 -11.36 -2.40 -8.48
C ASP A 109 -11.29 -3.52 -9.53
N LEU A 110 -10.07 -3.82 -9.98
CA LEU A 110 -9.81 -4.74 -11.06
C LEU A 110 -9.61 -6.16 -10.51
N TYR A 111 -10.43 -7.08 -11.02
CA TYR A 111 -10.34 -8.51 -10.74
C TYR A 111 -9.97 -9.26 -12.01
N VAL A 112 -9.10 -10.27 -11.87
CA VAL A 112 -8.73 -11.21 -12.91
C VAL A 112 -9.25 -12.60 -12.58
N SER A 113 -9.65 -13.35 -13.61
CA SER A 113 -10.09 -14.74 -13.44
C SER A 113 -8.87 -15.64 -13.24
N THR A 114 -8.84 -16.35 -12.11
CA THR A 114 -7.87 -17.42 -11.84
C THR A 114 -8.60 -18.77 -11.78
N PRO A 115 -7.88 -19.91 -11.85
CA PRO A 115 -8.50 -21.23 -11.64
C PRO A 115 -9.21 -21.39 -10.28
N LYS A 116 -8.90 -20.54 -9.30
CA LYS A 116 -9.50 -20.57 -7.94
C LYS A 116 -10.63 -19.56 -7.76
N GLY A 117 -10.93 -18.75 -8.78
CA GLY A 117 -11.96 -17.71 -8.73
C GLY A 117 -11.43 -16.36 -9.19
N ALA A 118 -12.26 -15.33 -9.07
CA ALA A 118 -11.82 -13.97 -9.34
C ALA A 118 -10.90 -13.47 -8.21
N GLU A 119 -9.72 -12.98 -8.57
CA GLU A 119 -8.76 -12.40 -7.63
C GLU A 119 -8.48 -10.94 -7.98
N ILE A 120 -8.27 -10.11 -6.96
CA ILE A 120 -7.97 -8.69 -7.11
C ILE A 120 -6.48 -8.49 -7.40
N ILE A 121 -6.15 -7.57 -8.30
CA ILE A 121 -4.76 -7.14 -8.48
C ILE A 121 -4.44 -6.07 -7.43
N ALA A 122 -3.71 -6.46 -6.40
CA ALA A 122 -3.38 -5.61 -5.26
C ALA A 122 -1.95 -5.82 -4.77
N PHE A 123 -1.43 -4.83 -4.06
CA PHE A 123 -0.06 -4.83 -3.52
C PHE A 123 -0.02 -4.22 -2.12
N ASN A 124 0.68 -4.89 -1.20
CA ASN A 124 0.82 -4.52 0.22
C ASN A 124 2.21 -5.02 0.73
N TYR A 125 2.46 -5.09 2.04
CA TYR A 125 3.70 -5.62 2.63
C TYR A 125 4.98 -4.84 2.27
N GLY A 126 4.91 -3.51 2.20
CA GLY A 126 6.13 -2.69 2.17
C GLY A 126 6.86 -2.71 3.52
N LEU A 127 7.81 -1.79 3.71
CA LEU A 127 8.53 -1.60 4.97
C LEU A 127 7.87 -0.50 5.80
N PRO A 128 6.96 -0.84 6.75
CA PRO A 128 6.33 0.14 7.62
C PRO A 128 7.33 0.72 8.62
N CYS A 129 7.21 2.02 8.84
CA CYS A 129 8.09 2.81 9.67
C CYS A 129 7.26 3.68 10.60
N PRO A 130 7.26 3.44 11.93
CA PRO A 130 7.72 2.22 12.64
C PRO A 130 6.97 0.93 12.21
N PRO A 131 7.47 -0.29 12.48
CA PRO A 131 8.60 -0.60 13.34
C PRO A 131 9.96 -0.62 12.62
N ALA A 132 10.02 -0.63 11.29
CA ALA A 132 11.29 -0.84 10.57
C ALA A 132 12.29 0.34 10.66
N CYS A 133 11.82 1.53 11.07
CA CYS A 133 12.66 2.70 11.28
C CYS A 133 12.74 3.02 12.78
N GLY A 134 13.93 2.86 13.35
CA GLY A 134 14.19 3.10 14.78
C GLY A 134 15.54 2.50 15.16
N PRO A 135 16.18 2.98 16.25
CA PRO A 135 17.52 2.53 16.64
C PRO A 135 17.60 1.02 16.98
N ASP A 136 16.46 0.35 17.20
CA ASP A 136 16.41 -1.05 17.64
C ASP A 136 16.19 -2.09 16.52
N VAL A 137 16.17 -1.69 15.25
CA VAL A 137 16.02 -2.64 14.14
C VAL A 137 17.40 -3.09 13.67
N LYS A 138 17.98 -4.05 14.38
CA LYS A 138 18.89 -5.01 13.72
C LYS A 138 18.03 -5.84 12.77
N SER A 139 17.82 -5.35 11.57
CA SER A 139 17.09 -6.03 10.51
C SER A 139 17.89 -7.26 10.06
N THR A 140 17.62 -8.40 10.68
CA THR A 140 17.66 -9.66 9.94
C THR A 140 16.23 -10.18 9.91
N PRO A 141 15.50 -9.98 8.80
CA PRO A 141 14.26 -10.71 8.61
C PRO A 141 14.65 -12.20 8.58
N LYS A 142 14.24 -12.97 9.60
CA LYS A 142 14.14 -14.41 9.41
C LYS A 142 12.98 -14.59 8.43
N LEU A 143 13.29 -14.63 7.13
CA LEU A 143 12.43 -15.31 6.17
C LEU A 143 12.19 -16.70 6.77
N ALA A 144 10.95 -16.98 7.15
CA ALA A 144 10.53 -18.35 7.36
C ALA A 144 10.93 -19.12 6.10
N GLN A 145 11.86 -20.06 6.25
CA GLN A 145 12.24 -20.94 5.17
C GLN A 145 10.96 -21.56 4.64
N LYS A 146 10.62 -21.27 3.39
CA LYS A 146 9.64 -22.04 2.65
C LYS A 146 10.17 -23.47 2.63
N GLU A 147 9.56 -24.34 3.43
CA GLU A 147 9.67 -25.78 3.21
C GLU A 147 9.27 -26.04 1.76
N THR A 148 10.22 -26.58 1.02
CA THR A 148 10.05 -26.99 -0.36
C THR A 148 9.15 -28.21 -0.33
N ILE A 149 7.85 -28.02 -0.57
CA ILE A 149 6.95 -29.13 -0.88
C ILE A 149 7.25 -29.50 -2.34
N ASN A 150 8.00 -30.59 -2.51
CA ASN A 150 8.12 -31.27 -3.79
C ASN A 150 6.76 -31.88 -4.15
N ILE A 151 6.14 -31.38 -5.21
CA ILE A 151 5.20 -32.11 -6.08
C ILE A 151 5.59 -31.79 -7.52
#